data_AF-W9HBY8-F1
#
_entry.id   AF-W9HBY8-F1
#
_cell.length_a   1.000
_cell.length_b   1.000
_cell.length_c   1.000
_cell.angle_alpha   90.00
_cell.angle_beta   90.00
_cell.angle_gamma   90.00
#
_symmetry.space_group_name_H-M   'P 1'
#
loop_
_entity.id
_entity.type
_entity.pdbx_description
1 polymer ?
#
loop_
_entity_poly.entity_id
_entity_poly.type
_entity_poly.pdbx_seq_one_letter_code
_entity_poly.pdbx_strand_id
1 'polypeptide(L)'
;MPPGKAKLLVRASRGQAMFKKITPGQQIREIALTMRPRDEGLRWQSQAIMALQEAAEAYMVHLFEDTNLCAIHAKRVTIMQKDIQLARRIRGIWGGLG
;
A
#
# COMPACT_ATOMS: atom_id res chain seq x y z
N MET A 1 -12.51 8.85 29.06
CA MET A 1 -12.36 7.67 28.17
C MET A 1 -13.44 7.78 27.10
N PRO A 2 -13.13 7.67 25.79
CA PRO A 2 -12.38 6.54 25.23
C PRO A 2 -11.04 6.95 24.61
N PRO A 3 -9.95 6.24 24.97
CA PRO A 3 -8.67 6.32 24.28
C PRO A 3 -8.71 5.34 23.10
N GLY A 4 -8.44 5.78 21.87
CA GLY A 4 -8.41 4.79 20.77
C GLY A 4 -8.08 5.25 19.36
N LYS A 5 -8.23 6.53 18.99
CA LYS A 5 -8.16 6.91 17.56
C LYS A 5 -6.76 7.24 17.02
N ALA A 6 -5.70 7.17 17.82
CA ALA A 6 -4.37 7.63 17.41
C ALA A 6 -3.24 6.58 17.53
N LYS A 7 -3.57 5.27 17.58
CA LYS A 7 -2.53 4.22 17.65
C LYS A 7 -2.06 3.66 16.30
N LEU A 8 -2.68 4.01 15.18
CA LEU A 8 -2.18 3.61 13.86
C LEU A 8 -1.14 4.58 13.28
N LEU A 9 -1.20 5.88 13.60
CA LEU A 9 -0.41 6.90 12.89
C LEU A 9 1.00 7.14 13.48
N VAL A 10 1.27 6.71 14.72
CA VAL A 10 2.55 7.00 15.42
C VAL A 10 3.64 5.94 15.14
N ARG A 11 3.37 4.91 14.33
CA ARG A 11 4.36 3.89 13.98
C ARG A 11 4.99 4.06 12.59
N ALA A 12 4.52 4.98 11.76
CA ALA A 12 5.14 5.29 10.48
C ALA A 12 6.49 6.04 10.64
N SER A 13 6.72 6.72 11.77
CA SER A 13 7.94 7.51 12.01
C SER A 13 9.17 6.70 12.45
N ARG A 14 9.07 5.37 12.55
CA ARG A 14 10.22 4.50 12.83
C ARG A 14 10.27 3.43 11.75
N GLY A 15 11.16 3.63 10.76
CA GLY A 15 11.34 2.79 9.56
C GLY A 15 11.38 1.28 9.84
N GLN A 16 10.21 0.69 10.00
CA GLN A 16 10.01 -0.73 10.18
C GLN A 16 8.95 -1.13 9.17
N ALA A 17 9.39 -1.89 8.15
CA ALA A 17 8.49 -2.53 7.20
C ALA A 17 7.35 -3.22 7.96
N MET A 18 6.12 -2.81 7.67
CA MET A 18 4.93 -3.25 8.41
C MET A 18 4.53 -4.67 7.97
N PHE A 19 4.86 -5.04 6.74
CA PHE A 19 4.64 -6.38 6.20
C PHE A 19 5.92 -7.21 6.34
N LYS A 20 6.19 -7.71 7.54
CA LYS A 20 7.25 -8.70 7.75
C LYS A 20 6.73 -10.10 7.34
N LYS A 21 7.37 -10.69 6.31
CA LYS A 21 7.44 -12.14 5.99
C LYS A 21 6.43 -12.77 5.03
N ILE A 22 6.03 -12.10 3.95
CA ILE A 22 5.79 -12.80 2.67
C ILE A 22 6.86 -12.26 1.74
N THR A 23 7.74 -13.12 1.24
CA THR A 23 8.93 -12.76 0.45
C THR A 23 8.53 -11.88 -0.74
N PRO A 24 8.60 -10.54 -0.65
CA PRO A 24 8.00 -9.65 -1.64
C PRO A 24 8.72 -9.79 -2.98
N GLY A 25 9.99 -10.21 -2.93
CA GLY A 25 10.79 -10.53 -4.10
C GLY A 25 10.16 -11.59 -5.00
N GLN A 26 9.41 -12.56 -4.49
CA GLN A 26 8.73 -13.54 -5.37
C GLN A 26 7.56 -12.90 -6.12
N GLN A 27 6.70 -12.15 -5.43
CA GLN A 27 5.55 -11.47 -6.05
C GLN A 27 6.01 -10.39 -7.05
N ILE A 28 7.04 -9.61 -6.70
CA ILE A 28 7.62 -8.60 -7.61
C ILE A 28 8.22 -9.27 -8.85
N ARG A 29 8.93 -10.39 -8.69
CA ARG A 29 9.48 -11.16 -9.82
C ARG A 29 8.36 -11.75 -10.69
N GLU A 30 7.31 -12.28 -10.08
CA GLU A 30 6.16 -12.83 -10.79
C GLU A 30 5.45 -11.78 -11.63
N ILE A 31 5.15 -10.60 -11.06
CA ILE A 31 4.56 -9.48 -11.80
C ILE A 31 5.50 -9.00 -12.92
N ALA A 32 6.81 -8.97 -12.68
CA ALA A 32 7.74 -8.55 -13.73
C ALA A 32 7.82 -9.54 -14.90
N LEU A 33 7.63 -10.83 -14.64
CA LEU A 33 7.55 -11.86 -15.67
C LEU A 33 6.26 -11.78 -16.50
N THR A 34 5.16 -11.25 -15.96
CA THR A 34 3.93 -11.01 -16.75
C THR A 34 4.01 -9.75 -17.61
N MET A 35 4.90 -8.81 -17.27
CA MET A 35 5.04 -7.52 -17.95
C MET A 35 6.07 -7.52 -19.10
N ARG A 36 6.92 -8.55 -19.21
CA ARG A 36 8.03 -8.64 -20.18
C ARG A 36 7.96 -9.93 -21.00
N PRO A 37 8.43 -9.95 -22.27
CA PRO A 37 8.57 -11.18 -23.05
C PRO A 37 9.58 -12.14 -22.40
N ARG A 38 9.36 -13.44 -22.58
CA ARG A 38 9.94 -14.56 -21.81
C ARG A 38 11.47 -14.74 -21.94
N ASP A 39 12.15 -13.97 -22.79
CA ASP A 39 13.48 -14.32 -23.28
C ASP A 39 14.64 -13.47 -22.69
N GLU A 40 14.35 -12.45 -21.88
CA GLU A 40 15.38 -11.65 -21.20
C GLU A 40 15.48 -12.03 -19.71
N GLY A 41 16.60 -12.63 -19.30
CA GLY A 41 16.86 -13.01 -17.91
C GLY A 41 16.96 -11.80 -16.98
N LEU A 42 15.83 -11.40 -16.39
CA LEU A 42 15.74 -10.26 -15.47
C LEU A 42 16.43 -10.57 -14.13
N ARG A 43 17.51 -9.85 -13.83
CA ARG A 43 18.20 -9.90 -12.54
C ARG A 43 17.81 -8.70 -11.70
N TRP A 44 17.40 -8.96 -10.45
CA TRP A 44 17.00 -7.92 -9.50
C TRP A 44 18.11 -7.62 -8.50
N GLN A 45 18.41 -6.34 -8.29
CA GLN A 45 19.22 -5.91 -7.15
C GLN A 45 18.39 -6.04 -5.86
N SER A 46 19.03 -6.45 -4.76
CA SER A 46 18.38 -6.54 -3.45
C SER A 46 17.80 -5.19 -3.00
N GLN A 47 18.53 -4.10 -3.22
CA GLN A 47 18.09 -2.74 -2.91
C GLN A 47 16.87 -2.30 -3.73
N ALA A 48 16.76 -2.71 -5.00
CA ALA A 48 15.60 -2.39 -5.83
C ALA A 48 14.33 -3.08 -5.32
N ILE A 49 14.44 -4.34 -4.86
CA ILE A 49 13.32 -5.06 -4.25
C ILE A 49 12.87 -4.36 -2.96
N MET A 50 13.82 -3.93 -2.13
CA MET A 50 13.53 -3.20 -0.89
C MET A 50 12.84 -1.86 -1.17
N ALA A 51 13.34 -1.08 -2.13
CA ALA A 51 12.74 0.21 -2.50
C ALA A 51 11.30 0.05 -3.02
N LEU A 52 11.03 -0.96 -3.85
CA LEU A 52 9.68 -1.27 -4.32
C LEU A 52 8.75 -1.65 -3.18
N GLN A 53 9.24 -2.42 -2.21
CA GLN A 53 8.48 -2.76 -1.02
C GLN A 53 8.15 -1.51 -0.20
N GLU A 54 9.14 -0.68 0.11
CA GLU A 54 8.93 0.54 0.89
C GLU A 54 7.93 1.48 0.22
N ALA A 55 8.03 1.67 -1.10
CA ALA A 55 7.09 2.47 -1.87
C ALA A 55 5.66 1.89 -1.84
N ALA A 56 5.51 0.57 -2.00
CA ALA A 56 4.21 -0.09 -1.95
C ALA A 56 3.57 0.00 -0.56
N GLU A 57 4.36 -0.17 0.50
CA GLU A 57 3.90 -0.04 1.89
C GLU A 57 3.45 1.41 2.18
N ALA A 58 4.27 2.40 1.80
CA ALA A 58 3.93 3.81 1.97
C ALA A 58 2.63 4.16 1.22
N TYR A 59 2.48 3.69 -0.02
CA TYR A 59 1.27 3.91 -0.80
C TYR A 59 0.03 3.29 -0.13
N MET A 60 0.11 2.04 0.33
CA MET A 60 -1.00 1.37 1.00
C MET A 60 -1.39 2.07 2.30
N VAL A 61 -0.42 2.50 3.10
CA VAL A 61 -0.68 3.25 4.35
C VAL A 61 -1.46 4.50 4.06
N HIS A 62 -0.98 5.33 3.14
CA HIS A 62 -1.68 6.56 2.78
C HIS A 62 -3.07 6.28 2.21
N LEU A 63 -3.22 5.26 1.35
CA LEU A 63 -4.52 4.91 0.80
C LEU A 63 -5.51 4.49 1.89
N PHE A 64 -5.06 3.73 2.89
CA PHE A 64 -5.91 3.33 4.00
C PHE A 64 -6.24 4.48 4.95
N GLU A 65 -5.36 5.47 5.10
CA GLU A 65 -5.66 6.72 5.83
C GLU A 65 -6.85 7.45 5.20
N ASP A 66 -6.82 7.66 3.88
CA ASP A 66 -7.91 8.32 3.14
C ASP A 66 -9.19 7.48 3.12
N THR A 67 -9.05 6.17 2.99
CA THR A 67 -10.17 5.24 3.04
C THR A 67 -10.86 5.29 4.42
N ASN A 68 -10.08 5.38 5.49
CA ASN A 68 -10.60 5.52 6.85
C ASN A 68 -11.36 6.84 7.02
N LEU A 69 -10.86 7.95 6.45
CA LEU A 69 -11.58 9.21 6.43
C LEU A 69 -12.93 9.09 5.69
N CYS A 70 -12.98 8.37 4.57
CA CYS A 70 -14.24 8.10 3.85
C CYS A 70 -15.23 7.28 4.69
N ALA A 71 -14.75 6.26 5.43
CA ALA A 71 -15.59 5.46 6.31
C ALA A 71 -16.16 6.30 7.47
N ILE A 72 -15.34 7.15 8.09
CA ILE A 72 -15.74 8.06 9.18
C ILE A 72 -16.74 9.10 8.67
N HIS A 73 -16.54 9.65 7.46
CA HIS A 73 -17.49 10.56 6.83
C HIS A 73 -18.88 9.94 6.67
N ALA A 74 -18.93 8.64 6.39
CA ALA A 74 -20.17 7.85 6.34
C ALA A 74 -20.65 7.33 7.71
N LYS A 75 -20.14 7.87 8.83
CA LYS A 75 -20.47 7.48 10.22
C LYS A 75 -20.20 6.00 10.55
N ARG A 76 -19.25 5.37 9.85
CA ARG A 76 -18.83 3.97 10.09
C ARG A 76 -17.42 3.93 10.66
N VAL A 77 -17.12 2.85 11.38
CA VAL A 77 -15.77 2.53 11.86
C VAL A 77 -15.11 1.42 11.02
N THR A 78 -15.92 0.60 10.36
CA THR A 78 -15.46 -0.46 9.46
C THR A 78 -15.26 0.07 8.05
N ILE A 79 -14.05 -0.11 7.52
CA ILE A 79 -13.71 0.17 6.13
C ILE A 79 -14.39 -0.85 5.20
N MET A 80 -14.96 -0.38 4.10
CA MET A 80 -15.59 -1.20 3.06
C MET A 80 -14.95 -0.95 1.70
N GLN A 81 -15.16 -1.86 0.75
CA GLN A 81 -14.63 -1.74 -0.62
C GLN A 81 -15.03 -0.41 -1.31
N LYS A 82 -16.26 0.06 -1.07
CA LYS A 82 -16.75 1.35 -1.58
C LYS A 82 -15.94 2.56 -1.09
N ASP A 83 -15.39 2.49 0.12
CA ASP A 83 -14.58 3.58 0.69
C ASP A 83 -13.23 3.66 -0.02
N ILE A 84 -12.63 2.51 -0.36
CA ILE A 84 -11.38 2.42 -1.11
C ILE A 84 -11.58 2.94 -2.53
N GLN A 85 -12.66 2.51 -3.20
CA GLN A 85 -13.00 2.97 -4.54
C GLN A 85 -13.21 4.49 -4.57
N LEU A 86 -13.90 5.04 -3.57
CA LEU A 86 -14.10 6.48 -3.44
C LEU A 86 -12.78 7.20 -3.19
N ALA A 87 -11.95 6.73 -2.26
CA ALA A 87 -10.64 7.32 -1.97
C ALA A 87 -9.74 7.34 -3.23
N ARG A 88 -9.68 6.23 -3.98
CA ARG A 88 -8.93 6.16 -5.25
C ARG A 88 -9.48 7.13 -6.30
N ARG A 89 -10.80 7.28 -6.38
CA ARG A 89 -11.44 8.20 -7.32
C ARG A 89 -11.16 9.66 -6.99
N ILE A 90 -11.15 10.02 -5.70
CA ILE A 90 -10.83 11.37 -5.23
C ILE A 90 -9.36 11.71 -5.46
N ARG A 91 -8.46 10.74 -5.23
CA ARG A 91 -7.03 10.88 -5.53
C ARG A 91 -6.70 11.07 -7.01
N GLY A 92 -7.63 10.70 -7.90
CA GLY A 92 -7.46 10.82 -9.34
C GLY A 92 -6.38 9.91 -9.93
N ILE A 93 -6.03 10.19 -11.18
CA ILE A 93 -5.07 9.41 -11.99
C ILE A 93 -3.69 9.36 -11.31
N TRP A 94 -3.26 10.46 -10.70
CA TRP A 94 -1.93 10.58 -10.12
C TRP A 94 -1.77 9.95 -8.73
N GLY A 95 -2.87 9.66 -8.02
CA GLY A 95 -2.82 9.21 -6.63
C GLY A 95 -3.46 7.84 -6.35
N GLY A 96 -4.09 7.18 -7.33
CA GLY A 96 -4.58 5.82 -7.11
C GLY A 96 -5.24 5.08 -8.27
N LEU A 97 -5.36 5.70 -9.44
CA LEU A 97 -5.75 5.05 -10.69
C LEU A 97 -4.52 4.99 -11.59
N GLY A 98 -3.68 3.99 -11.36
CA GLY A 98 -2.62 3.62 -12.29
C GLY A 98 -3.17 3.16 -13.63
#